data_AF-A0A976DKQ1-F1
#
_entry.id   AF-A0A976DKQ1-F1
#
_cell.length_a   1.000
_cell.length_b   1.000
_cell.length_c   1.000
_cell.angle_alpha   90.00
_cell.angle_beta   90.00
_cell.angle_gamma   90.00
#
_symmetry.space_group_name_H-M   'P 1'
#
loop_
_entity.id
_entity.type
_entity.pdbx_description
1 polymer ?
#
loop_
_entity_poly.entity_id
_entity_poly.type
_entity_poly.pdbx_seq_one_letter_code
_entity_poly.pdbx_strand_id
1 'polypeptide(L)'
;GAGPATATFVAKGHDLFAHIEGQLTEATNPVMIEKLWNPFVAAWYNGKDDPDIALLRLDLEGARIWENASSLLAGIKTLLGVKPQEDYRDKVADVTLD
;
A
#
# COMPACT_ATOMS: atom_id res chain seq x y z
N GLY A 1 -9.37 4.64 19.82
CA GLY A 1 -9.02 6.04 19.49
C GLY A 1 -8.19 6.05 18.23
N ALA A 2 -8.24 7.14 17.46
CA ALA A 2 -7.41 7.29 16.25
C ALA A 2 -5.98 7.73 16.63
N GLY A 3 -4.97 7.26 15.91
CA GLY A 3 -3.59 7.70 16.08
C GLY A 3 -2.78 7.65 14.78
N PRO A 4 -1.69 8.43 14.69
CA PRO A 4 -0.86 8.47 13.49
C PRO A 4 -0.19 7.11 13.27
N ALA A 5 -0.16 6.69 12.00
CA ALA A 5 0.44 5.43 11.58
C ALA A 5 1.09 5.55 10.20
N THR A 6 2.03 4.64 9.95
CA THR A 6 2.70 4.50 8.66
C THR A 6 2.54 3.07 8.16
N ALA A 7 2.20 2.93 6.88
CA ALA A 7 2.23 1.66 6.16
C ALA A 7 3.31 1.68 5.08
N THR A 8 4.20 0.69 5.11
CA THR A 8 5.18 0.46 4.04
C THR A 8 4.68 -0.65 3.13
N PHE A 9 4.52 -0.36 1.84
CA PHE A 9 4.02 -1.29 0.85
C PHE A 9 5.07 -1.55 -0.23
N VAL A 10 5.20 -2.81 -0.63
CA VAL A 10 6.03 -3.24 -1.76
C VAL A 10 5.19 -4.17 -2.62
N ALA A 11 5.02 -3.83 -3.90
CA ALA A 11 4.36 -4.70 -4.85
C ALA A 11 5.17 -6.00 -5.02
N LYS A 12 4.51 -7.14 -5.23
CA LYS A 12 5.18 -8.45 -5.36
C LYS A 12 6.26 -8.48 -6.45
N GLY A 13 6.10 -7.68 -7.50
CA GLY A 13 7.07 -7.55 -8.60
C GLY A 13 8.27 -6.64 -8.28
N HIS A 14 8.28 -5.96 -7.14
CA HIS A 14 9.28 -4.96 -6.73
C HIS A 14 9.44 -3.82 -7.76
N ASP A 15 8.36 -3.55 -8.49
CA ASP A 15 8.20 -2.47 -9.45
C ASP A 15 7.58 -1.22 -8.83
N LEU A 16 6.94 -1.36 -7.66
CA LEU A 16 6.36 -0.25 -6.90
C LEU A 16 6.62 -0.39 -5.40
N PHE A 17 7.02 0.72 -4.78
CA PHE A 17 7.20 0.89 -3.35
C PHE A 17 6.39 2.10 -2.89
N ALA A 18 5.78 2.04 -1.71
CA ALA A 18 5.06 3.16 -1.15
C ALA A 18 5.28 3.29 0.36
N HIS A 19 5.41 4.54 0.81
CA HIS A 19 5.39 4.96 2.21
C HIS A 19 4.12 5.77 2.40
N ILE A 20 3.18 5.23 3.15
CA ILE A 20 1.83 5.76 3.29
C ILE A 20 1.66 6.23 4.73
N GLU A 21 1.20 7.46 4.92
CA GLU A 21 0.95 8.09 6.21
C GLU A 21 -0.54 8.37 6.38
N GLY A 22 -1.04 8.25 7.61
CA GLY A 22 -2.42 8.57 7.92
C GLY A 22 -2.81 8.23 9.35
N GLN A 23 -4.12 8.20 9.60
CA GLN A 23 -4.70 7.98 10.92
C GLN A 23 -5.31 6.58 11.01
N LEU A 24 -4.75 5.75 11.90
CA LEU A 24 -5.24 4.40 12.16
C LEU A 24 -6.26 4.42 13.29
N THR A 25 -7.43 3.86 13.03
CA THR A 25 -8.53 3.78 13.99
C THR A 25 -9.12 2.38 14.00
N GLU A 26 -9.43 1.87 15.19
CA GLU A 26 -10.33 0.72 15.31
C GLU A 26 -11.76 1.13 14.92
N ALA A 27 -12.29 0.52 13.87
CA ALA A 27 -13.55 0.85 13.22
C ALA A 27 -14.41 -0.40 13.00
N THR A 28 -14.45 -1.29 14.00
CA THR A 28 -15.25 -2.52 14.00
C THR A 28 -16.72 -2.18 13.89
N ASN A 29 -17.33 -2.47 12.73
CA ASN A 29 -18.74 -2.23 12.48
C ASN A 29 -19.32 -3.36 11.61
N PRO A 30 -20.52 -3.88 11.92
CA PRO A 30 -21.12 -5.03 11.22
C PRO A 30 -21.32 -4.82 9.71
N VAL A 31 -21.64 -3.61 9.27
CA VAL A 31 -21.83 -3.27 7.84
C VAL A 31 -20.52 -3.42 7.08
N MET A 32 -19.39 -3.01 7.66
CA MET A 32 -18.08 -3.15 7.02
C MET A 32 -17.57 -4.59 7.09
N ILE A 33 -17.83 -5.30 8.19
CA ILE A 33 -17.55 -6.74 8.28
C ILE A 33 -18.28 -7.48 7.17
N GLU A 34 -19.60 -7.26 7.01
CA GLU A 34 -20.40 -7.85 5.94
C GLU A 34 -19.82 -7.57 4.56
N LYS A 35 -19.46 -6.30 4.29
CA LYS A 35 -18.93 -5.86 3.00
C LYS A 35 -17.56 -6.45 2.67
N LEU A 36 -16.69 -6.62 3.67
CA LEU A 36 -15.30 -7.09 3.47
C LEU A 36 -15.15 -8.60 3.65
N TRP A 37 -16.19 -9.28 4.15
CA TRP A 37 -16.15 -10.72 4.41
C TRP A 37 -15.94 -11.53 3.14
N ASN A 38 -15.03 -12.49 3.21
CA ASN A 38 -14.76 -13.45 2.13
C ASN A 38 -14.15 -14.73 2.72
N PRO A 39 -14.02 -15.82 1.94
CA PRO A 39 -13.49 -17.09 2.45
C PRO A 39 -12.07 -17.02 3.05
N PHE A 40 -11.22 -16.09 2.59
CA PHE A 40 -9.89 -15.90 3.15
C PHE A 40 -9.93 -15.30 4.55
N VAL A 41 -10.84 -14.35 4.80
CA VAL A 41 -11.08 -13.77 6.13
C VAL A 41 -11.77 -14.78 7.04
N ALA A 42 -12.77 -15.50 6.52
CA ALA A 42 -13.56 -16.47 7.29
C ALA A 42 -12.71 -17.62 7.87
N ALA A 43 -11.57 -17.93 7.27
CA ALA A 43 -10.67 -18.97 7.76
C ALA A 43 -10.06 -18.66 9.14
N TRP A 44 -10.11 -17.40 9.60
CA TRP A 44 -9.49 -16.94 10.84
C TRP A 44 -10.47 -16.78 12.02
N TYR A 45 -11.78 -16.88 11.80
CA TYR A 45 -12.82 -16.56 12.79
C TYR A 45 -13.99 -17.54 12.77
N ASN A 46 -14.77 -17.61 13.85
CA ASN A 46 -15.92 -18.51 13.97
C ASN A 46 -17.20 -17.98 13.30
N GLY A 47 -17.11 -16.85 12.60
CA GLY A 47 -18.23 -16.20 11.92
C GLY A 47 -18.08 -14.69 11.93
N LYS A 48 -19.04 -13.99 11.32
CA LYS A 48 -19.06 -12.51 11.27
C LYS A 48 -19.32 -11.86 12.62
N ASP A 49 -19.96 -12.60 13.54
CA ASP A 49 -20.31 -12.15 14.89
C ASP A 49 -19.28 -12.59 15.95
N ASP A 50 -18.10 -13.08 15.50
CA ASP A 50 -17.04 -13.49 16.42
C ASP A 50 -16.56 -12.28 17.25
N PRO A 51 -16.62 -12.35 18.60
CA PRO A 51 -16.28 -11.22 19.47
C PRO A 51 -14.81 -10.82 19.40
N ASP A 52 -13.94 -11.67 18.86
CA ASP A 52 -12.51 -11.39 18.71
C ASP A 52 -12.18 -10.66 17.39
N ILE A 53 -13.19 -10.36 16.54
CA ILE A 53 -12.98 -9.54 15.34
C ILE A 53 -12.74 -8.08 15.73
N ALA A 54 -11.61 -7.55 15.27
CA ALA A 54 -11.33 -6.12 15.22
C ALA A 54 -11.07 -5.70 13.77
N LEU A 55 -11.74 -4.63 13.32
CA LEU A 55 -11.48 -4.02 12.01
C LEU A 55 -10.72 -2.72 12.20
N LEU A 56 -9.58 -2.59 11.52
CA LEU A 56 -8.80 -1.36 11.50
C LEU A 56 -9.06 -0.60 10.19
N ARG A 57 -9.27 0.71 10.30
CA ARG A 57 -9.33 1.63 9.16
C ARG A 57 -8.13 2.56 9.23
N LEU A 58 -7.37 2.63 8.15
CA LEU A 58 -6.35 3.64 7.94
C LEU A 58 -6.93 4.69 7.00
N ASP A 59 -7.19 5.88 7.53
CA ASP A 59 -7.57 7.06 6.74
C ASP A 59 -6.28 7.71 6.25
N LEU A 60 -6.02 7.62 4.94
CA LEU A 60 -4.76 8.07 4.33
C LEU A 60 -4.71 9.59 4.29
N GLU A 61 -3.56 10.18 4.61
CA GLU A 61 -3.31 11.63 4.49
C GLU A 61 -2.33 11.94 3.35
N GLY A 62 -1.35 11.05 3.16
CA GLY A 62 -0.39 11.19 2.08
C GLY A 62 0.38 9.90 1.81
N ALA A 63 0.96 9.82 0.62
CA ALA A 63 1.84 8.72 0.27
C ALA A 63 3.01 9.21 -0.58
N ARG A 64 4.20 8.71 -0.30
CA ARG A 64 5.33 8.77 -1.20
C ARG A 64 5.46 7.45 -1.94
N ILE A 65 5.45 7.51 -3.26
CA ILE A 65 5.49 6.33 -4.13
C ILE A 65 6.78 6.38 -4.94
N TRP A 66 7.47 5.24 -5.04
CA TRP A 66 8.62 5.03 -5.89
C TRP A 66 8.33 3.91 -6.89
N GLU A 67 8.48 4.20 -8.19
CA GLU A 67 8.41 3.21 -9.25
C GLU A 67 9.82 2.75 -9.64
N ASN A 68 10.04 1.45 -9.77
CA ASN A 68 11.31 0.92 -10.26
C ASN A 68 11.25 0.78 -11.79
N ALA A 69 12.15 1.46 -12.51
CA ALA A 69 12.38 1.11 -13.90
C ALA A 69 12.86 -0.35 -13.96
N SER A 70 12.23 -1.18 -14.79
CA SER A 70 12.73 -2.53 -15.05
C SER A 70 14.24 -2.51 -15.35
N SER A 71 15.00 -3.26 -14.55
CA SER A 71 16.47 -3.36 -14.62
C SER A 71 16.96 -3.86 -15.99
N LEU A 72 16.14 -4.63 -16.71
CA LEU A 72 16.41 -5.09 -18.07
C LEU A 72 16.41 -3.95 -19.10
N LEU A 73 15.40 -3.07 -19.04
CA LEU A 73 15.32 -1.89 -19.91
C LEU A 73 16.46 -0.90 -19.60
N ALA A 74 16.78 -0.73 -18.31
CA ALA A 74 17.94 0.06 -17.89
C ALA A 74 19.26 -0.53 -18.43
N GLY A 75 19.41 -1.86 -18.44
CA GLY A 75 20.56 -2.56 -19.01
C GLY A 75 20.71 -2.36 -20.52
N ILE A 76 19.61 -2.48 -21.28
CA ILE A 76 19.60 -2.21 -22.74
C ILE A 76 19.94 -0.74 -23.03
N LYS A 77 19.35 0.21 -22.30
CA LYS A 77 19.65 1.65 -22.47
C LYS A 77 21.11 1.97 -22.17
N THR A 78 21.70 1.34 -21.15
CA THR A 78 23.11 1.49 -20.81
C THR A 78 24.02 0.95 -21.92
N LEU A 79 23.69 -0.21 -22.50
CA LEU A 79 24.39 -0.75 -23.68
C LEU A 79 24.33 0.18 -24.90
N LEU A 80 23.23 0.94 -25.05
CA LEU A 80 23.05 1.95 -26.09
C LEU A 80 23.67 3.33 -25.75
N GLY A 81 24.38 3.45 -24.62
CA GLY A 81 25.09 4.68 -24.22
C GLY A 81 24.20 5.76 -23.60
N VAL A 82 22.93 5.46 -23.29
CA VAL A 82 22.00 6.39 -22.62
C VAL A 82 22.24 6.33 -21.11
N LYS A 83 22.43 7.49 -20.47
CA LYS A 83 22.65 7.61 -19.03
C LYS A 83 21.33 7.39 -18.27
N PRO A 84 21.19 6.33 -17.44
CA PRO A 84 19.92 6.02 -16.78
C PRO A 84 19.48 7.03 -15.73
N GLN A 85 20.38 7.90 -15.24
CA GLN A 85 20.15 8.75 -14.07
C GLN A 85 19.02 9.77 -14.24
N GLU A 86 18.73 10.22 -15.46
CA GLU A 86 17.64 11.18 -15.72
C GLU A 86 16.25 10.53 -15.55
N ASP A 87 16.10 9.23 -15.86
CA ASP A 87 14.82 8.50 -15.75
C ASP A 87 14.37 8.26 -14.29
N TYR A 88 15.25 8.44 -13.29
CA TYR A 88 14.94 8.14 -11.87
C TYR A 88 14.27 9.30 -11.13
N ARG A 89 14.41 10.55 -11.59
CA ARG A 89 13.82 11.72 -10.90
C ARG A 89 12.31 11.80 -11.07
N ASP A 90 11.78 11.27 -12.17
CA ASP A 90 10.35 11.28 -12.49
C ASP A 90 9.58 10.07 -11.93
N LYS A 91 10.27 9.18 -11.18
CA LYS A 91 9.71 7.94 -10.63
C LYS A 91 9.31 8.04 -9.17
N VAL A 92 9.40 9.24 -8.59
CA VAL A 92 8.96 9.52 -7.22
C VAL A 92 7.81 10.50 -7.27
N ALA A 93 6.69 10.14 -6.66
CA ALA A 93 5.54 11.02 -6.50
C ALA A 93 5.19 11.15 -5.01
N ASP A 94 5.10 12.38 -4.53
CA ASP A 94 4.41 12.70 -3.28
C ASP A 94 2.94 13.00 -3.62
N VAL A 95 2.02 12.26 -3.01
CA VAL A 95 0.58 12.36 -3.25
C VAL A 95 -0.10 12.74 -1.96
N THR A 96 -0.81 13.87 -1.97
CA THR A 96 -1.79 14.20 -0.91
C THR A 96 -3.07 13.42 -1.18
N LEU A 97 -3.60 12.78 -0.16
CA LEU A 97 -4.82 11.97 -0.24
C LEU A 97 -5.83 12.61 0.71
N ASP A 98 -6.62 13.54 0.17
CA ASP A 98 -7.69 14.28 0.86
C ASP A 98 -9.07 13.63 0.71
#